data_AF-A0A845UXY7-F1
#
_entry.id   AF-A0A845UXY7-F1
#
_cell.length_a   1.000
_cell.length_b   1.000
_cell.length_c   1.000
_cell.angle_alpha   90.00
_cell.angle_beta   90.00
_cell.angle_gamma   90.00
#
_symmetry.space_group_name_H-M   'P 1'
#
loop_
_entity.id
_entity.type
_entity.pdbx_description
1 polymer ?
#
loop_
_entity_poly.entity_id
_entity_poly.type
_entity_poly.pdbx_seq_one_letter_code
_entity_poly.pdbx_strand_id
1 'polypeptide(L)'
;MPSRRTSKQRIQAIRSRPHKARKPRPDTHVARQPNEPKDTADHTQQDLTRTAQAQSNLVPYNPRLLNRSRLQLQLGDWEKLADLDDHELQHNPAAAELQLLAAAGHLQKGGEHARSRARALLDRAIGAGMDSESVARILIGGASNTLGRIAALTHRPDQKVMNHFRSAIALAAPDADIDLVLKPTATRQLISLAEASGSSVIWEMAQYAAMGQILSNSSPVLDASIRPRVAVAGIPRSGTTMTFRAIAGLPPGSTTPKDYAGPHVKTHTFEPSTLVNKVDVAIFLFGDVVDSVVSTREKRFDAGHFRNCGAEHLSPETSDLYEADHLNYEKMFDAWMRPNGIPHVCVRYDRIHELADIVEKLLGCQVPLPEKKSRTTRVRSADRFRIESAYASLIQKVRLAPDLCYFR
;
A
#
# COMPACT_ATOMS: atom_id res chain seq x y z
N MET A 1 -10.76 -13.86 47.90
CA MET A 1 -10.78 -12.66 48.76
C MET A 1 -9.34 -12.20 48.93
N PRO A 2 -8.91 -11.18 48.18
CA PRO A 2 -8.64 -9.89 48.82
C PRO A 2 -9.15 -8.66 48.04
N SER A 3 -9.74 -7.77 48.83
CA SER A 3 -9.86 -6.29 48.77
C SER A 3 -9.58 -5.54 47.45
N ARG A 4 -10.67 -4.99 46.88
CA ARG A 4 -10.68 -3.93 45.88
C ARG A 4 -10.42 -2.58 46.55
N ARG A 5 -9.40 -1.83 46.11
CA ARG A 5 -9.29 -0.38 46.35
C ARG A 5 -9.51 0.38 45.05
N THR A 6 -10.54 1.23 45.07
CA THR A 6 -10.94 2.15 44.01
C THR A 6 -10.17 3.47 44.12
N SER A 7 -9.48 3.87 43.06
CA SER A 7 -8.86 5.19 42.91
C SER A 7 -9.69 6.06 41.96
N LYS A 8 -10.69 6.76 42.53
CA LYS A 8 -11.26 7.99 41.98
C LYS A 8 -10.47 9.18 42.55
N GLN A 9 -10.47 10.29 41.81
CA GLN A 9 -9.99 11.65 42.15
C GLN A 9 -8.58 12.02 41.65
N ARG A 10 -8.53 12.61 40.44
CA ARG A 10 -7.55 13.67 40.13
C ARG A 10 -7.95 14.50 38.90
N ILE A 11 -8.97 15.35 39.04
CA ILE A 11 -9.20 16.48 38.13
C ILE A 11 -9.65 17.68 38.96
N GLN A 12 -8.74 18.63 39.22
CA GLN A 12 -9.01 20.04 39.43
C GLN A 12 -7.69 20.76 39.77
N ALA A 13 -7.22 21.60 38.85
CA ALA A 13 -6.49 22.87 39.11
C ALA A 13 -5.72 23.30 37.86
N ILE A 14 -6.37 24.02 36.94
CA ILE A 14 -5.66 24.96 36.07
C ILE A 14 -6.28 26.33 36.33
N ARG A 15 -5.49 27.12 37.06
CA ARG A 15 -5.75 28.49 37.47
C ARG A 15 -5.71 29.42 36.25
N SER A 16 -6.69 30.30 36.24
CA SER A 16 -6.78 31.56 35.50
C SER A 16 -5.45 32.32 35.41
N ARG A 17 -5.07 32.73 34.19
CA ARG A 17 -4.05 33.76 33.93
C ARG A 17 -4.74 35.06 33.49
N PRO A 18 -4.32 36.23 33.97
CA PRO A 18 -4.94 37.50 33.64
C PRO A 18 -4.49 38.04 32.28
N HIS A 19 -5.44 38.64 31.55
CA HIS A 19 -5.23 39.40 30.33
C HIS A 19 -4.34 40.62 30.60
N LYS A 20 -3.21 40.74 29.89
CA LYS A 20 -2.43 41.99 29.81
C LYS A 20 -3.13 42.96 28.86
N ALA A 21 -3.42 44.16 29.37
CA ALA A 21 -3.95 45.29 28.63
C ALA A 21 -2.99 45.75 27.51
N ARG A 22 -3.51 45.91 26.30
CA ARG A 22 -2.83 46.52 25.15
C ARG A 22 -2.82 48.04 25.31
N LYS A 23 -1.65 48.67 25.14
CA LYS A 23 -1.48 50.13 25.06
C LYS A 23 -2.06 50.68 23.75
N PRO A 24 -2.64 51.89 23.74
CA PRO A 24 -3.10 52.56 22.52
C PRO A 24 -1.92 53.06 21.67
N ARG A 25 -2.08 53.02 20.34
CA ARG A 25 -1.15 53.60 19.36
C ARG A 25 -1.40 55.12 19.23
N PRO A 26 -0.38 55.93 18.93
CA PRO A 26 -0.53 57.36 18.70
C PRO A 26 -1.01 57.66 17.27
N ASP A 27 -1.92 58.63 17.17
CA ASP A 27 -2.42 59.21 15.93
C ASP A 27 -1.30 59.93 15.17
N THR A 28 -1.15 59.60 13.89
CA THR A 28 -0.24 60.31 12.97
C THR A 28 -1.09 61.12 12.00
N HIS A 29 -1.22 62.42 12.28
CA HIS A 29 -1.75 63.41 11.37
C HIS A 29 -0.77 63.60 10.20
N VAL A 30 -1.19 63.23 8.98
CA VAL A 30 -0.50 63.57 7.73
C VAL A 30 -1.13 64.83 7.16
N ALA A 31 -0.29 65.85 6.96
CA ALA A 31 -0.64 67.15 6.41
C ALA A 31 -1.07 67.06 4.93
N ARG A 32 -2.17 67.73 4.60
CA ARG A 32 -2.60 68.01 3.21
C ARG A 32 -1.72 69.13 2.64
N GLN A 33 -1.09 68.89 1.50
CA GLN A 33 -0.61 69.94 0.61
C GLN A 33 -1.69 70.25 -0.45
N PRO A 34 -1.90 71.52 -0.81
CA PRO A 34 -2.76 71.91 -1.93
C PRO A 34 -1.97 71.83 -3.25
N ASN A 35 -2.45 71.04 -4.21
CA ASN A 35 -1.95 71.04 -5.57
C ASN A 35 -2.80 71.95 -6.46
N GLU A 36 -2.12 72.84 -7.16
CA GLU A 36 -2.61 73.79 -8.15
C GLU A 36 -3.21 73.10 -9.39
N PRO A 37 -4.16 73.75 -10.08
CA PRO A 37 -4.71 73.26 -11.34
C PRO A 37 -3.81 73.66 -12.51
N LYS A 38 -3.39 72.69 -13.32
CA LYS A 38 -2.78 72.94 -14.65
C LYS A 38 -3.54 72.21 -15.75
N ASP A 39 -3.98 73.03 -16.69
CA ASP A 39 -4.05 72.81 -18.14
C ASP A 39 -4.84 71.60 -18.66
N THR A 40 -6.13 71.86 -18.84
CA THR A 40 -7.05 71.16 -19.74
C THR A 40 -6.82 71.59 -21.19
N ALA A 41 -6.05 70.83 -21.98
CA ALA A 41 -6.15 70.82 -23.45
C ALA A 41 -5.27 69.73 -24.10
N ASP A 42 -5.51 68.43 -23.86
CA ASP A 42 -4.99 67.39 -24.78
C ASP A 42 -5.67 65.99 -24.70
N HIS A 43 -6.89 65.88 -24.16
CA HIS A 43 -7.48 64.58 -23.84
C HIS A 43 -8.27 63.87 -24.95
N THR A 44 -8.45 64.48 -26.13
CA THR A 44 -9.40 63.92 -27.12
C THR A 44 -8.80 62.84 -28.04
N GLN A 45 -7.46 62.76 -28.19
CA GLN A 45 -6.82 61.73 -29.02
C GLN A 45 -6.35 60.49 -28.25
N GLN A 46 -6.18 60.55 -26.93
CA GLN A 46 -5.85 59.37 -26.11
C GLN A 46 -7.07 58.47 -25.85
N ASP A 47 -8.29 58.99 -25.93
CA ASP A 47 -9.49 58.24 -25.57
C ASP A 47 -9.90 57.22 -26.65
N LEU A 48 -9.74 57.56 -27.93
CA LEU A 48 -10.05 56.68 -29.07
C LEU A 48 -9.09 55.49 -29.18
N THR A 49 -7.81 55.67 -28.82
CA THR A 49 -6.82 54.57 -28.80
C THR A 49 -7.06 53.62 -27.62
N ARG A 50 -7.60 54.13 -26.50
CA ARG A 50 -7.94 53.33 -25.32
C ARG A 50 -9.19 52.47 -25.53
N THR A 51 -10.17 52.98 -26.28
CA THR A 51 -11.39 52.21 -26.60
C THR A 51 -11.08 51.04 -27.56
N ALA A 52 -10.16 51.23 -28.51
CA ALA A 52 -9.76 50.18 -29.46
C ALA A 52 -8.91 49.07 -28.81
N GLN A 53 -8.08 49.38 -27.80
CA GLN A 53 -7.33 48.36 -27.06
C GLN A 53 -8.20 47.57 -26.07
N ALA A 54 -9.24 48.18 -25.50
CA ALA A 54 -10.16 47.51 -24.58
C ALA A 54 -11.03 46.42 -25.26
N GLN A 55 -11.24 46.51 -26.58
CA GLN A 55 -12.01 45.50 -27.32
C GLN A 55 -11.17 44.29 -27.79
N SER A 56 -9.84 44.32 -27.62
CA SER A 56 -8.93 43.28 -28.11
C SER A 56 -8.63 42.14 -27.12
N ASN A 57 -9.11 42.21 -25.87
CA ASN A 57 -8.86 41.19 -24.84
C ASN A 57 -10.11 40.38 -24.44
N LEU A 58 -11.09 40.25 -25.33
CA LEU A 58 -12.19 39.30 -25.14
C LEU A 58 -11.64 37.88 -25.32
N VAL A 59 -11.21 37.25 -24.24
CA VAL A 59 -10.86 35.82 -24.27
C VAL A 59 -12.12 35.03 -24.61
N PRO A 60 -12.10 34.22 -25.70
CA PRO A 60 -13.26 33.43 -26.09
C PRO A 60 -13.67 32.51 -24.95
N TYR A 61 -14.96 32.54 -24.59
CA TYR A 61 -15.52 31.58 -23.64
C TYR A 61 -15.23 30.14 -24.12
N ASN A 62 -14.52 29.37 -23.28
CA ASN A 62 -14.23 27.97 -23.54
C ASN A 62 -15.16 27.07 -22.70
N PRO A 63 -16.26 26.53 -23.28
CA PRO A 63 -17.19 25.67 -22.55
C PRO A 63 -16.55 24.34 -22.12
N ARG A 64 -15.43 23.93 -22.72
CA ARG A 64 -14.77 22.66 -22.41
C ARG A 64 -13.86 22.74 -21.18
N LEU A 65 -13.53 23.96 -20.73
CA LEU A 65 -12.59 24.16 -19.62
C LEU A 65 -13.10 23.49 -18.34
N LEU A 66 -14.36 23.71 -17.98
CA LEU A 66 -14.95 23.13 -16.77
C LEU A 66 -14.95 21.59 -16.79
N ASN A 67 -15.41 21.00 -17.90
CA ASN A 67 -15.46 19.55 -18.03
C ASN A 67 -14.05 18.93 -17.98
N ARG A 68 -13.06 19.59 -18.60
CA ARG A 68 -11.65 19.19 -18.50
C ARG A 68 -11.14 19.26 -17.06
N SER A 69 -11.42 20.34 -16.34
CA SER A 69 -10.99 20.51 -14.95
C SER A 69 -11.64 19.48 -14.01
N ARG A 70 -12.92 19.16 -14.21
CA ARG A 70 -13.59 18.08 -13.46
C ARG A 70 -12.93 16.72 -13.71
N LEU A 71 -12.62 16.40 -14.96
CA LEU A 71 -11.90 15.16 -15.29
C LEU A 71 -10.49 15.14 -14.69
N GLN A 72 -9.78 16.28 -14.71
CA GLN A 72 -8.47 16.40 -14.06
C GLN A 72 -8.56 16.17 -12.55
N LEU A 73 -9.59 16.69 -11.88
CA LEU A 73 -9.83 16.43 -10.46
C LEU A 73 -10.07 14.94 -10.20
N GLN A 74 -10.95 14.32 -10.99
CA GLN A 74 -11.27 12.90 -10.89
C GLN A 74 -10.05 11.99 -11.06
N LEU A 75 -9.16 12.32 -12.00
CA LEU A 75 -7.92 11.58 -12.27
C LEU A 75 -6.76 11.97 -11.32
N GLY A 76 -6.94 13.01 -10.52
CA GLY A 76 -5.93 13.59 -9.66
C GLY A 76 -4.72 14.18 -10.42
N ASP A 77 -4.98 14.87 -11.53
CA ASP A 77 -4.01 15.67 -12.28
C ASP A 77 -3.86 17.07 -11.63
N TRP A 78 -3.28 17.08 -10.42
CA TRP A 78 -3.23 18.24 -9.53
C TRP A 78 -2.42 19.40 -10.10
N GLU A 79 -1.36 19.10 -10.84
CA GLU A 79 -0.52 20.07 -11.53
C GLU A 79 -1.34 20.88 -12.53
N LYS A 80 -2.07 20.22 -13.43
CA LYS A 80 -2.88 20.91 -14.44
C LYS A 80 -4.02 21.74 -13.84
N LEU A 81 -4.58 21.30 -12.70
CA LEU A 81 -5.56 22.09 -11.97
C LEU A 81 -4.96 23.35 -11.35
N ALA A 82 -3.78 23.21 -10.74
CA ALA A 82 -3.07 24.34 -10.15
C ALA A 82 -2.56 25.35 -11.22
N ASP A 83 -2.37 24.89 -12.44
CA ASP A 83 -1.87 25.68 -13.56
C ASP A 83 -3.00 26.26 -14.45
N LEU A 84 -4.24 26.29 -13.95
CA LEU A 84 -5.36 26.98 -14.63
C LEU A 84 -5.10 28.48 -14.73
N ASP A 85 -5.34 29.05 -15.91
CA ASP A 85 -5.02 30.44 -16.23
C ASP A 85 -5.92 31.43 -15.49
N ASP A 86 -5.32 32.40 -14.80
CA ASP A 86 -6.02 33.43 -14.02
C ASP A 86 -7.02 34.26 -14.84
N HIS A 87 -6.69 34.52 -16.10
CA HIS A 87 -7.54 35.23 -17.03
C HIS A 87 -8.75 34.38 -17.44
N GLU A 88 -8.55 33.08 -17.69
CA GLU A 88 -9.65 32.15 -17.97
C GLU A 88 -10.58 32.02 -16.76
N LEU A 89 -10.03 31.98 -15.54
CA LEU A 89 -10.81 31.88 -14.30
C LEU A 89 -11.70 33.10 -14.04
N GLN A 90 -11.31 34.29 -14.48
CA GLN A 90 -12.06 35.54 -14.22
C GLN A 90 -13.23 35.75 -15.18
N HIS A 91 -13.10 35.31 -16.43
CA HIS A 91 -14.07 35.60 -17.49
C HIS A 91 -15.01 34.43 -17.80
N ASN A 92 -14.82 33.27 -17.15
CA ASN A 92 -15.67 32.11 -17.38
C ASN A 92 -16.98 32.21 -16.57
N PRO A 93 -18.16 31.92 -17.16
CA PRO A 93 -19.41 31.83 -16.42
C PRO A 93 -19.39 30.79 -15.27
N ALA A 94 -18.51 29.79 -15.34
CA ALA A 94 -18.26 28.82 -14.28
C ALA A 94 -17.03 29.16 -13.41
N ALA A 95 -16.67 30.46 -13.30
CA ALA A 95 -15.51 30.95 -12.56
C ALA A 95 -15.42 30.39 -11.14
N ALA A 96 -16.52 30.40 -10.39
CA ALA A 96 -16.53 29.94 -9.00
C ALA A 96 -16.09 28.47 -8.87
N GLU A 97 -16.58 27.60 -9.75
CA GLU A 97 -16.23 26.19 -9.74
C GLU A 97 -14.79 25.95 -10.19
N LEU A 98 -14.37 26.61 -11.27
CA LEU A 98 -12.99 26.51 -11.74
C LEU A 98 -11.98 27.00 -10.69
N GLN A 99 -12.30 28.06 -9.95
CA GLN A 99 -11.48 28.56 -8.85
C GLN A 99 -11.39 27.55 -7.70
N LEU A 100 -12.50 26.88 -7.34
CA LEU A 100 -12.50 25.81 -6.35
C LEU A 100 -11.62 24.62 -6.79
N LEU A 101 -11.74 24.20 -8.06
CA LEU A 101 -10.91 23.12 -8.62
C LEU A 101 -9.43 23.49 -8.65
N ALA A 102 -9.09 24.73 -9.04
CA ALA A 102 -7.72 25.24 -9.00
C ALA A 102 -7.16 25.27 -7.57
N ALA A 103 -7.98 25.70 -6.60
CA ALA A 103 -7.59 25.70 -5.19
C ALA A 103 -7.28 24.28 -4.69
N ALA A 104 -8.08 23.28 -5.07
CA ALA A 104 -7.83 21.89 -4.74
C ALA A 104 -6.49 21.40 -5.29
N GLY A 105 -6.16 21.74 -6.55
CA GLY A 105 -4.86 21.44 -7.16
C GLY A 105 -3.68 22.03 -6.37
N HIS A 106 -3.77 23.31 -5.98
CA HIS A 106 -2.75 23.95 -5.15
C HIS A 106 -2.59 23.31 -3.76
N LEU A 107 -3.69 22.92 -3.11
CA LEU A 107 -3.64 22.25 -1.81
C LEU A 107 -2.94 20.88 -1.90
N GLN A 108 -3.13 20.16 -3.01
CA GLN A 108 -2.51 18.85 -3.25
C GLN A 108 -1.02 18.95 -3.59
N LYS A 109 -0.59 19.99 -4.33
CA LYS A 109 0.85 20.26 -4.58
C LYS A 109 1.61 20.59 -3.28
N GLY A 110 0.94 21.26 -2.34
CA GLY A 110 1.55 21.67 -1.08
C GLY A 110 2.54 22.84 -1.24
N GLY A 111 3.18 23.22 -0.14
CA GLY A 111 4.07 24.40 -0.06
C GLY A 111 3.35 25.69 0.34
N GLU A 112 4.10 26.66 0.85
CA GLU A 112 3.56 27.91 1.40
C GLU A 112 2.89 28.79 0.34
N HIS A 113 3.55 28.93 -0.82
CA HIS A 113 2.99 29.71 -1.93
C HIS A 113 1.68 29.10 -2.46
N ALA A 114 1.62 27.78 -2.62
CA ALA A 114 0.41 27.09 -3.07
C ALA A 114 -0.74 27.23 -2.06
N ARG A 115 -0.46 27.18 -0.74
CA ARG A 115 -1.48 27.42 0.29
C ARG A 115 -2.05 28.84 0.23
N SER A 116 -1.19 29.85 0.07
CA SER A 116 -1.63 31.24 -0.07
C SER A 116 -2.52 31.41 -1.30
N ARG A 117 -2.10 30.83 -2.43
CA ARG A 117 -2.83 30.84 -3.68
C ARG A 117 -4.18 30.12 -3.59
N ALA A 118 -4.21 28.94 -2.98
CA ALA A 118 -5.43 28.18 -2.74
C ALA A 118 -6.44 28.96 -1.90
N ARG A 119 -5.98 29.63 -0.84
CA ARG A 119 -6.85 30.47 0.00
C ARG A 119 -7.48 31.62 -0.79
N ALA A 120 -6.68 32.34 -1.57
CA ALA A 120 -7.19 33.43 -2.42
C ALA A 120 -8.18 32.95 -3.50
N LEU A 121 -8.04 31.72 -3.98
CA LEU A 121 -8.99 31.10 -4.92
C LEU A 121 -10.28 30.66 -4.22
N LEU A 122 -10.19 30.07 -3.02
CA LEU A 122 -11.36 29.70 -2.21
C LEU A 122 -12.19 30.92 -1.80
N ASP A 123 -11.53 31.99 -1.34
CA ASP A 123 -12.21 33.23 -0.96
C ASP A 123 -12.98 33.83 -2.16
N ARG A 124 -12.39 33.77 -3.37
CA ARG A 124 -13.06 34.19 -4.61
C ARG A 124 -14.22 33.28 -5.00
N ALA A 125 -14.04 31.96 -4.93
CA ALA A 125 -15.10 31.00 -5.26
C ALA A 125 -16.33 31.18 -4.34
N ILE A 126 -16.10 31.34 -3.04
CA ILE A 126 -17.14 31.59 -2.03
C ILE A 126 -17.80 32.96 -2.28
N GLY A 127 -17.00 34.01 -2.53
CA GLY A 127 -17.52 35.35 -2.85
C GLY A 127 -18.37 35.38 -4.14
N ALA A 128 -18.11 34.46 -5.07
CA ALA A 128 -18.87 34.27 -6.29
C ALA A 128 -20.11 33.37 -6.12
N GLY A 129 -20.46 32.97 -4.88
CA GLY A 129 -21.70 32.25 -4.56
C GLY A 129 -21.57 30.73 -4.55
N MET A 130 -20.35 30.17 -4.54
CA MET A 130 -20.16 28.73 -4.33
C MET A 130 -20.71 28.30 -2.97
N ASP A 131 -21.50 27.23 -2.92
CA ASP A 131 -22.05 26.72 -1.68
C ASP A 131 -20.98 26.03 -0.82
N SER A 132 -21.13 26.14 0.50
CA SER A 132 -20.15 25.61 1.46
C SER A 132 -20.05 24.09 1.44
N GLU A 133 -21.11 23.38 1.02
CA GLU A 133 -21.12 21.93 0.93
C GLU A 133 -20.26 21.44 -0.25
N SER A 134 -20.34 22.07 -1.41
CA SER A 134 -19.47 21.82 -2.55
C SER A 134 -18.01 22.09 -2.22
N VAL A 135 -17.71 23.20 -1.54
CA VAL A 135 -16.35 23.48 -1.04
C VAL A 135 -15.87 22.36 -0.11
N ALA A 136 -16.67 21.98 0.88
CA ALA A 136 -16.32 20.94 1.84
C ALA A 136 -16.08 19.58 1.15
N ARG A 137 -16.96 19.18 0.23
CA ARG A 137 -16.84 17.92 -0.53
C ARG A 137 -15.53 17.84 -1.29
N ILE A 138 -15.16 18.87 -2.04
CA ILE A 138 -13.89 18.91 -2.78
C ILE A 138 -12.69 18.80 -1.83
N LEU A 139 -12.70 19.53 -0.72
CA LEU A 139 -11.60 19.51 0.26
C LEU A 139 -11.45 18.14 0.95
N ILE A 140 -12.56 17.52 1.35
CA ILE A 140 -12.56 16.18 1.97
C ILE A 140 -12.16 15.12 0.93
N GLY A 141 -12.55 15.29 -0.33
CA GLY A 141 -12.11 14.45 -1.44
C GLY A 141 -10.59 14.47 -1.58
N GLY A 142 -9.98 15.67 -1.57
CA GLY A 142 -8.53 15.84 -1.56
C GLY A 142 -7.86 15.20 -0.34
N ALA A 143 -8.42 15.33 0.85
CA ALA A 143 -7.89 14.69 2.06
C ALA A 143 -7.95 13.15 1.97
N SER A 144 -9.04 12.61 1.42
CA SER A 144 -9.21 11.17 1.20
C SER A 144 -8.19 10.63 0.19
N ASN A 145 -7.88 11.38 -0.87
CA ASN A 145 -6.82 11.03 -1.80
C ASN A 145 -5.46 10.90 -1.10
N THR A 146 -5.12 11.89 -0.25
CA THR A 146 -3.90 11.86 0.56
C THR A 146 -3.85 10.65 1.50
N LEU A 147 -4.97 10.28 2.13
CA LEU A 147 -5.05 9.07 2.95
C LEU A 147 -4.82 7.78 2.14
N GLY A 148 -5.30 7.72 0.90
CA GLY A 148 -5.01 6.60 -0.01
C GLY A 148 -3.51 6.46 -0.28
N ARG A 149 -2.84 7.58 -0.57
CA ARG A 149 -1.37 7.63 -0.75
C ARG A 149 -0.62 7.22 0.53
N ILE A 150 -1.05 7.70 1.70
CA ILE A 150 -0.45 7.32 2.99
C ILE A 150 -0.66 5.82 3.26
N ALA A 151 -1.84 5.28 2.98
CA ALA A 151 -2.13 3.86 3.15
C ALA A 151 -1.22 2.99 2.27
N ALA A 152 -0.94 3.42 1.03
CA ALA A 152 0.01 2.73 0.15
C ALA A 152 1.45 2.79 0.69
N LEU A 153 1.91 3.98 1.12
CA LEU A 153 3.24 4.15 1.74
C LEU A 153 3.43 3.32 3.02
N THR A 154 2.35 3.10 3.78
CA THR A 154 2.39 2.35 5.04
C THR A 154 2.06 0.88 4.85
N HIS A 155 2.12 0.38 3.61
CA HIS A 155 1.89 -1.03 3.25
C HIS A 155 0.59 -1.59 3.83
N ARG A 156 -0.46 -0.77 3.84
CA ARG A 156 -1.80 -1.25 4.23
C ARG A 156 -2.36 -2.15 3.12
N PRO A 157 -3.29 -3.06 3.46
CA PRO A 157 -3.94 -3.88 2.46
C PRO A 157 -4.53 -3.02 1.34
N ASP A 158 -4.39 -3.47 0.10
CA ASP A 158 -4.81 -2.75 -1.11
C ASP A 158 -6.25 -2.26 -1.02
N GLN A 159 -7.13 -3.04 -0.38
CA GLN A 159 -8.52 -2.65 -0.16
C GLN A 159 -8.68 -1.32 0.58
N LYS A 160 -7.83 -1.05 1.59
CA LYS A 160 -7.89 0.22 2.32
C LYS A 160 -7.43 1.38 1.45
N VAL A 161 -6.39 1.16 0.65
CA VAL A 161 -5.89 2.13 -0.34
C VAL A 161 -7.01 2.49 -1.32
N MET A 162 -7.65 1.47 -1.90
CA MET A 162 -8.74 1.67 -2.86
C MET A 162 -9.99 2.29 -2.25
N ASN A 163 -10.33 1.96 -1.00
CA ASN A 163 -11.47 2.57 -0.32
C ASN A 163 -11.26 4.09 -0.17
N HIS A 164 -10.04 4.53 0.16
CA HIS A 164 -9.73 5.95 0.24
C HIS A 164 -9.82 6.66 -1.11
N PHE A 165 -9.29 6.05 -2.19
CA PHE A 165 -9.44 6.61 -3.54
C PHE A 165 -10.89 6.63 -4.01
N ARG A 166 -11.68 5.59 -3.69
CA ARG A 166 -13.12 5.54 -3.95
C ARG A 166 -13.85 6.68 -3.24
N SER A 167 -13.58 6.89 -1.95
CA SER A 167 -14.14 8.02 -1.20
C SER A 167 -13.75 9.37 -1.82
N ALA A 168 -12.50 9.51 -2.27
CA ALA A 168 -12.03 10.74 -2.91
C ALA A 168 -12.83 11.06 -4.18
N ILE A 169 -13.07 10.06 -5.04
CA ILE A 169 -13.83 10.22 -6.29
C ILE A 169 -15.31 10.49 -5.99
N ALA A 170 -15.92 9.74 -5.09
CA ALA A 170 -17.34 9.90 -4.73
C ALA A 170 -17.66 11.30 -4.18
N LEU A 171 -16.72 11.89 -3.43
CA LEU A 171 -16.86 13.25 -2.89
C LEU A 171 -16.60 14.31 -3.97
N ALA A 172 -15.61 14.08 -4.83
CA ALA A 172 -15.21 15.01 -5.89
C ALA A 172 -16.22 15.08 -7.06
N ALA A 173 -16.89 13.97 -7.35
CA ALA A 173 -17.82 13.83 -8.46
C ALA A 173 -18.92 12.81 -8.11
N PRO A 174 -19.99 13.25 -7.41
CA PRO A 174 -21.04 12.36 -6.93
C PRO A 174 -21.80 11.65 -8.07
N ASP A 175 -21.84 12.25 -9.25
CA ASP A 175 -22.52 11.69 -10.43
C ASP A 175 -21.60 10.83 -11.32
N ALA A 176 -20.33 10.65 -10.94
CA ALA A 176 -19.39 9.84 -11.72
C ALA A 176 -19.65 8.34 -11.53
N ASP A 177 -19.47 7.58 -12.60
CA ASP A 177 -19.30 6.12 -12.51
C ASP A 177 -17.97 5.84 -11.81
N ILE A 178 -18.04 5.63 -10.50
CA ILE A 178 -16.89 5.40 -9.63
C ILE A 178 -16.06 4.22 -10.14
N ASP A 179 -16.68 3.14 -10.60
CA ASP A 179 -15.95 1.93 -10.97
C ASP A 179 -15.19 2.12 -12.29
N LEU A 180 -15.71 2.95 -13.19
CA LEU A 180 -15.01 3.37 -14.42
C LEU A 180 -13.76 4.23 -14.11
N VAL A 181 -13.85 5.11 -13.12
CA VAL A 181 -12.81 6.12 -12.83
C VAL A 181 -11.80 5.66 -11.77
N LEU A 182 -12.18 4.75 -10.88
CA LEU A 182 -11.35 4.35 -9.74
C LEU A 182 -10.02 3.72 -10.16
N LYS A 183 -10.01 2.83 -11.16
CA LYS A 183 -8.79 2.19 -11.65
C LYS A 183 -7.78 3.21 -12.21
N PRO A 184 -8.12 4.04 -13.21
CA PRO A 184 -7.16 4.98 -13.76
C PRO A 184 -6.68 6.00 -12.72
N THR A 185 -7.56 6.47 -11.83
CA THR A 185 -7.17 7.38 -10.75
C THR A 185 -6.19 6.74 -9.78
N ALA A 186 -6.53 5.58 -9.21
CA ALA A 186 -5.65 4.88 -8.27
C ALA A 186 -4.31 4.53 -8.90
N THR A 187 -4.31 4.02 -10.13
CA THR A 187 -3.09 3.71 -10.88
C THR A 187 -2.20 4.94 -11.00
N ARG A 188 -2.75 6.07 -11.46
CA ARG A 188 -1.97 7.31 -11.62
C ARG A 188 -1.41 7.83 -10.29
N GLN A 189 -2.22 7.83 -9.24
CA GLN A 189 -1.78 8.29 -7.91
C GLN A 189 -0.69 7.39 -7.34
N LEU A 190 -0.77 6.06 -7.57
CA LEU A 190 0.23 5.10 -7.12
C LEU A 190 1.52 5.21 -7.95
N ILE A 191 1.45 5.38 -9.27
CA ILE A 191 2.63 5.62 -10.13
C ILE A 191 3.39 6.86 -9.67
N SER A 192 2.70 8.00 -9.56
CA SER A 192 3.32 9.26 -9.13
C SER A 192 3.97 9.12 -7.75
N LEU A 193 3.34 8.37 -6.84
CA LEU A 193 3.88 8.11 -5.51
C LEU A 193 5.08 7.15 -5.55
N ALA A 194 5.06 6.13 -6.39
CA ALA A 194 6.15 5.19 -6.59
C ALA A 194 7.38 5.88 -7.19
N GLU A 195 7.20 6.75 -8.18
CA GLU A 195 8.24 7.59 -8.77
C GLU A 195 8.88 8.51 -7.72
N ALA A 196 8.07 9.21 -6.93
CA ALA A 196 8.56 10.13 -5.91
C ALA A 196 9.27 9.44 -4.74
N SER A 197 8.85 8.21 -4.39
CA SER A 197 9.41 7.47 -3.25
C SER A 197 10.51 6.46 -3.62
N GLY A 198 10.63 6.09 -4.90
CA GLY A 198 11.47 4.99 -5.34
C GLY A 198 11.01 3.60 -4.89
N SER A 199 9.75 3.45 -4.45
CA SER A 199 9.24 2.19 -3.88
C SER A 199 8.79 1.21 -4.95
N SER A 200 9.48 0.06 -5.07
CA SER A 200 9.08 -1.04 -5.96
C SER A 200 7.74 -1.67 -5.55
N VAL A 201 7.43 -1.71 -4.25
CA VAL A 201 6.16 -2.24 -3.74
C VAL A 201 4.98 -1.40 -4.22
N ILE A 202 5.09 -0.07 -4.20
CA ILE A 202 4.03 0.82 -4.71
C ILE A 202 3.91 0.71 -6.23
N TRP A 203 5.03 0.49 -6.94
CA TRP A 203 5.00 0.18 -8.38
C TRP A 203 4.19 -1.07 -8.70
N GLU A 204 4.40 -2.15 -7.96
CA GLU A 204 3.61 -3.38 -8.10
C GLU A 204 2.12 -3.10 -7.81
N MET A 205 1.80 -2.38 -6.73
CA MET A 205 0.42 -1.96 -6.43
C MET A 205 -0.20 -1.16 -7.59
N ALA A 206 0.56 -0.27 -8.22
CA ALA A 206 0.08 0.48 -9.38
C ALA A 206 -0.23 -0.44 -10.58
N GLN A 207 0.62 -1.43 -10.85
CA GLN A 207 0.39 -2.43 -11.91
C GLN A 207 -0.86 -3.26 -11.62
N TYR A 208 -1.05 -3.72 -10.38
CA TYR A 208 -2.25 -4.44 -9.98
C TYR A 208 -3.52 -3.60 -10.13
N ALA A 209 -3.46 -2.31 -9.78
CA ALA A 209 -4.57 -1.37 -9.97
C ALA A 209 -4.94 -1.25 -11.46
N ALA A 210 -3.94 -1.14 -12.33
CA ALA A 210 -4.10 -1.03 -13.77
C ALA A 210 -4.72 -2.30 -14.38
N MET A 211 -4.29 -3.48 -13.92
CA MET A 211 -4.82 -4.77 -14.36
C MET A 211 -6.23 -5.07 -13.80
N GLY A 212 -6.74 -4.23 -12.90
CA GLY A 212 -8.06 -4.40 -12.29
C GLY A 212 -8.14 -5.54 -11.27
N GLN A 213 -7.02 -6.15 -10.91
CA GLN A 213 -6.93 -7.27 -9.97
C GLN A 213 -7.08 -6.83 -8.50
N ILE A 214 -7.01 -5.53 -8.23
CA ILE A 214 -7.31 -4.96 -6.90
C ILE A 214 -8.83 -4.79 -6.70
N LEU A 215 -9.59 -4.55 -7.78
CA LEU A 215 -11.03 -4.25 -7.68
C LEU A 215 -11.94 -5.46 -7.81
N SER A 216 -11.40 -6.61 -8.23
CA SER A 216 -12.13 -7.87 -8.10
C SER A 216 -12.19 -8.24 -6.62
N ASN A 217 -13.23 -7.76 -5.93
CA ASN A 217 -13.79 -8.38 -4.73
C ASN A 217 -14.16 -9.87 -4.98
N SER A 218 -14.04 -10.35 -6.22
CA SER A 218 -13.88 -11.75 -6.58
C SER A 218 -12.42 -12.23 -6.45
N SER A 219 -11.80 -12.10 -5.27
CA SER A 219 -11.36 -13.39 -4.70
C SER A 219 -12.67 -14.15 -4.61
N PRO A 220 -12.85 -15.34 -5.23
CA PRO A 220 -14.06 -16.11 -4.99
C PRO A 220 -14.24 -16.05 -3.49
N VAL A 221 -15.34 -15.45 -3.05
CA VAL A 221 -15.85 -15.76 -1.73
C VAL A 221 -16.17 -17.23 -1.93
N LEU A 222 -15.14 -18.06 -1.74
CA LEU A 222 -15.27 -19.49 -1.59
C LEU A 222 -16.40 -19.55 -0.59
N ASP A 223 -17.51 -20.12 -1.04
CA ASP A 223 -18.62 -20.44 -0.16
C ASP A 223 -17.98 -20.86 1.15
N ALA A 224 -18.28 -20.16 2.26
CA ALA A 224 -17.59 -20.37 3.52
C ALA A 224 -17.72 -21.84 4.00
N SER A 225 -18.60 -22.62 3.35
CA SER A 225 -18.71 -24.08 3.45
C SER A 225 -17.52 -24.86 2.86
N ILE A 226 -16.86 -24.39 1.81
CA ILE A 226 -15.76 -25.08 1.09
C ILE A 226 -14.42 -24.56 1.59
N ARG A 227 -13.77 -25.35 2.45
CA ARG A 227 -12.38 -25.08 2.85
C ARG A 227 -11.44 -25.31 1.67
N PRO A 228 -10.51 -24.39 1.39
CA PRO A 228 -9.56 -24.56 0.29
C PRO A 228 -8.65 -25.78 0.54
N ARG A 229 -8.33 -26.50 -0.52
CA ARG A 229 -7.29 -27.53 -0.54
C ARG A 229 -5.94 -26.84 -0.50
N VAL A 230 -5.11 -27.18 0.49
CA VAL A 230 -3.85 -26.45 0.75
C VAL A 230 -2.65 -27.35 0.53
N ALA A 231 -1.68 -26.90 -0.25
CA ALA A 231 -0.34 -27.48 -0.26
C ALA A 231 0.54 -26.81 0.81
N VAL A 232 1.13 -27.60 1.70
CA VAL A 232 2.17 -27.15 2.64
C VAL A 232 3.52 -27.63 2.11
N ALA A 233 4.20 -26.71 1.42
CA ALA A 233 5.54 -26.88 0.91
C ALA A 233 6.57 -26.17 1.81
N GLY A 234 7.85 -26.45 1.60
CA GLY A 234 8.92 -25.76 2.31
C GLY A 234 10.24 -26.47 2.24
N ILE A 235 11.31 -25.75 2.57
CA ILE A 235 12.63 -26.33 2.82
C ILE A 235 12.48 -27.38 3.94
N PRO A 236 13.05 -28.59 3.80
CA PRO A 236 13.02 -29.58 4.85
C PRO A 236 13.40 -29.02 6.22
N ARG A 237 12.68 -29.47 7.25
CA ARG A 237 12.83 -29.03 8.65
C ARG A 237 12.48 -27.56 8.94
N SER A 238 11.83 -26.87 8.00
CA SER A 238 11.25 -25.52 8.22
C SER A 238 9.80 -25.55 8.74
N GLY A 239 9.44 -26.56 9.54
CA GLY A 239 8.12 -26.62 10.18
C GLY A 239 6.96 -27.11 9.31
N THR A 240 7.21 -27.59 8.08
CA THR A 240 6.15 -28.04 7.15
C THR A 240 5.23 -29.11 7.74
N THR A 241 5.75 -30.08 8.49
CA THR A 241 4.92 -31.09 9.17
C THR A 241 4.01 -30.47 10.23
N MET A 242 4.49 -29.50 11.01
CA MET A 242 3.70 -28.82 12.04
C MET A 242 2.55 -28.06 11.40
N THR A 243 2.84 -27.24 10.39
CA THR A 243 1.85 -26.42 9.68
C THR A 243 0.85 -27.30 8.93
N PHE A 244 1.30 -28.36 8.26
CA PHE A 244 0.40 -29.33 7.63
C PHE A 244 -0.57 -29.94 8.63
N ARG A 245 -0.09 -30.39 9.80
CA ARG A 245 -0.95 -31.00 10.81
C ARG A 245 -1.96 -29.99 11.37
N ALA A 246 -1.55 -28.75 11.59
CA ALA A 246 -2.46 -27.68 12.02
C ALA A 246 -3.58 -27.44 11.00
N ILE A 247 -3.23 -27.25 9.72
CA ILE A 247 -4.20 -27.03 8.63
C ILE A 247 -5.12 -28.25 8.45
N ALA A 248 -4.56 -29.45 8.52
CA ALA A 248 -5.28 -30.70 8.37
C ALA A 248 -6.14 -31.09 9.61
N GLY A 249 -6.14 -30.29 10.68
CA GLY A 249 -6.88 -30.59 11.91
C GLY A 249 -6.35 -31.82 12.66
N LEU A 250 -5.08 -32.17 12.46
CA LEU A 250 -4.42 -33.31 13.10
C LEU A 250 -3.77 -32.86 14.42
N PRO A 251 -3.70 -33.74 15.45
CA PRO A 251 -2.99 -33.44 16.68
C PRO A 251 -1.50 -33.16 16.39
N PRO A 252 -0.76 -32.38 17.21
CA PRO A 252 0.67 -32.14 16.97
C PRO A 252 1.50 -33.44 16.84
N GLY A 253 2.50 -33.46 15.96
CA GLY A 253 3.31 -34.66 15.70
C GLY A 253 4.55 -34.39 14.86
N SER A 254 5.49 -35.34 14.85
CA SER A 254 6.81 -35.21 14.19
C SER A 254 6.87 -35.80 12.77
N THR A 255 5.77 -36.43 12.32
CA THR A 255 5.62 -37.05 11.00
C THR A 255 4.27 -36.69 10.39
N THR A 256 4.23 -36.72 9.06
CA THR A 256 2.97 -36.74 8.31
C THR A 256 2.40 -38.15 8.37
N PRO A 257 1.11 -38.34 8.71
CA PRO A 257 0.49 -39.66 8.69
C PRO A 257 0.55 -40.24 7.26
N LYS A 258 0.93 -41.52 7.14
CA LYS A 258 1.04 -42.19 5.83
C LYS A 258 -0.33 -42.49 5.21
N ASP A 259 -1.35 -42.54 6.05
CA ASP A 259 -2.75 -42.87 5.79
C ASP A 259 -3.66 -41.62 5.74
N TYR A 260 -3.07 -40.42 5.64
CA TYR A 260 -3.86 -39.21 5.49
C TYR A 260 -4.57 -39.17 4.14
N ALA A 261 -5.89 -39.23 4.15
CA ALA A 261 -6.77 -39.21 2.98
C ALA A 261 -7.53 -37.88 2.81
N GLY A 262 -7.11 -36.82 3.50
CA GLY A 262 -7.77 -35.52 3.43
C GLY A 262 -7.32 -34.66 2.24
N PRO A 263 -7.92 -33.47 2.09
CA PRO A 263 -7.73 -32.61 0.91
C PRO A 263 -6.38 -31.87 0.86
N HIS A 264 -5.64 -31.82 1.96
CA HIS A 264 -4.39 -31.07 2.04
C HIS A 264 -3.19 -31.95 1.67
N VAL A 265 -2.12 -31.35 1.14
CA VAL A 265 -0.90 -32.09 0.77
C VAL A 265 0.30 -31.47 1.46
N LYS A 266 1.19 -32.29 2.01
CA LYS A 266 2.54 -31.85 2.40
C LYS A 266 3.53 -32.30 1.33
N THR A 267 4.42 -31.42 0.91
CA THR A 267 5.44 -31.75 -0.10
C THR A 267 6.76 -31.02 0.14
N HIS A 268 7.83 -31.53 -0.48
CA HIS A 268 9.12 -30.84 -0.64
C HIS A 268 9.47 -30.72 -2.14
N THR A 269 8.48 -30.78 -3.03
CA THR A 269 8.72 -30.64 -4.47
C THR A 269 9.27 -29.24 -4.80
N PHE A 270 10.23 -29.19 -5.71
CA PHE A 270 10.66 -27.96 -6.39
C PHE A 270 9.89 -27.74 -7.72
N GLU A 271 8.85 -28.52 -7.99
CA GLU A 271 7.98 -28.42 -9.17
C GLU A 271 6.54 -28.11 -8.75
N PRO A 272 6.21 -26.85 -8.38
CA PRO A 272 4.86 -26.47 -7.96
C PRO A 272 3.80 -26.78 -9.03
N SER A 273 4.17 -26.77 -10.31
CA SER A 273 3.29 -27.11 -11.44
C SER A 273 2.62 -28.49 -11.29
N THR A 274 3.26 -29.44 -10.61
CA THR A 274 2.71 -30.78 -10.34
C THR A 274 1.51 -30.76 -9.38
N LEU A 275 1.26 -29.62 -8.72
CA LEU A 275 0.17 -29.40 -7.77
C LEU A 275 -0.97 -28.58 -8.37
N VAL A 276 -0.79 -28.02 -9.58
CA VAL A 276 -1.85 -27.28 -10.29
C VAL A 276 -3.05 -28.22 -10.46
N ASN A 277 -4.25 -27.71 -10.20
CA ASN A 277 -5.53 -28.44 -10.12
C ASN A 277 -5.69 -29.41 -8.93
N LYS A 278 -4.63 -29.71 -8.16
CA LYS A 278 -4.70 -30.56 -6.96
C LYS A 278 -4.97 -29.76 -5.69
N VAL A 279 -4.52 -28.51 -5.67
CA VAL A 279 -4.71 -27.59 -4.55
C VAL A 279 -5.25 -26.25 -5.04
N ASP A 280 -5.89 -25.52 -4.15
CA ASP A 280 -6.46 -24.20 -4.44
C ASP A 280 -5.51 -23.08 -4.02
N VAL A 281 -4.69 -23.34 -2.99
CA VAL A 281 -3.69 -22.42 -2.45
C VAL A 281 -2.50 -23.20 -1.89
N ALA A 282 -1.35 -22.56 -1.74
CA ALA A 282 -0.20 -23.15 -1.07
C ALA A 282 0.44 -22.22 -0.02
N ILE A 283 1.18 -22.84 0.90
CA ILE A 283 2.11 -22.16 1.79
C ILE A 283 3.49 -22.77 1.62
N PHE A 284 4.51 -21.94 1.42
CA PHE A 284 5.91 -22.34 1.39
C PHE A 284 6.65 -21.84 2.63
N LEU A 285 7.25 -22.77 3.37
CA LEU A 285 7.98 -22.47 4.60
C LEU A 285 9.49 -22.52 4.38
N PHE A 286 10.19 -21.49 4.80
CA PHE A 286 11.64 -21.43 4.79
C PHE A 286 12.16 -20.90 6.13
N GLY A 287 13.42 -21.16 6.48
CA GLY A 287 13.98 -20.72 7.75
C GLY A 287 15.50 -20.71 7.69
N ASP A 288 16.15 -20.69 8.86
CA ASP A 288 17.61 -20.80 8.92
C ASP A 288 18.10 -22.07 8.19
N VAL A 289 18.96 -21.86 7.18
CA VAL A 289 19.44 -22.91 6.29
C VAL A 289 20.36 -23.86 7.03
N VAL A 290 21.27 -23.34 7.87
CA VAL A 290 22.26 -24.13 8.61
C VAL A 290 21.56 -25.10 9.57
N ASP A 291 20.62 -24.59 10.37
CA ASP A 291 19.80 -25.40 11.26
C ASP A 291 18.98 -26.45 10.52
N SER A 292 18.49 -26.10 9.32
CA SER A 292 17.67 -27.00 8.50
C SER A 292 18.52 -28.15 7.93
N VAL A 293 19.75 -27.86 7.48
CA VAL A 293 20.71 -28.86 7.01
C VAL A 293 21.12 -29.80 8.15
N VAL A 294 21.57 -29.27 9.30
CA VAL A 294 21.95 -30.09 10.47
C VAL A 294 20.78 -30.92 10.96
N SER A 295 19.60 -30.32 11.12
CA SER A 295 18.43 -31.08 11.57
C SER A 295 17.99 -32.15 10.58
N THR A 296 18.29 -32.01 9.30
CA THR A 296 17.97 -33.01 8.28
C THR A 296 18.94 -34.18 8.36
N ARG A 297 20.24 -33.87 8.42
CA ARG A 297 21.29 -34.87 8.62
C ARG A 297 21.05 -35.74 9.86
N GLU A 298 20.61 -35.13 10.96
CA GLU A 298 20.39 -35.84 12.23
C GLU A 298 19.10 -36.68 12.28
N LYS A 299 18.03 -36.26 11.59
CA LYS A 299 16.67 -36.78 11.87
C LYS A 299 15.96 -37.41 10.68
N ARG A 300 16.38 -37.08 9.45
CA ARG A 300 15.68 -37.42 8.20
C ARG A 300 16.67 -37.67 7.06
N PHE A 301 17.82 -38.25 7.36
CA PHE A 301 18.85 -38.55 6.37
C PHE A 301 18.72 -39.99 5.87
N ASP A 302 17.63 -40.24 5.13
CA ASP A 302 17.26 -41.55 4.63
C ASP A 302 16.83 -41.48 3.15
N ALA A 303 16.85 -42.61 2.45
CA ALA A 303 16.53 -42.68 1.02
C ALA A 303 15.09 -42.20 0.69
N GLY A 304 14.16 -42.35 1.63
CA GLY A 304 12.79 -41.84 1.48
C GLY A 304 12.77 -40.32 1.47
N HIS A 305 13.58 -39.67 2.30
CA HIS A 305 13.70 -38.22 2.32
C HIS A 305 14.35 -37.65 1.06
N PHE A 306 15.39 -38.32 0.53
CA PHE A 306 16.01 -37.95 -0.76
C PHE A 306 14.98 -37.94 -1.89
N ARG A 307 14.18 -39.00 -2.01
CA ARG A 307 13.09 -39.07 -3.00
C ARG A 307 12.07 -37.94 -2.83
N ASN A 308 11.69 -37.63 -1.60
CA ASN A 308 10.74 -36.54 -1.33
C ASN A 308 11.29 -35.16 -1.74
N CYS A 309 12.61 -35.01 -1.86
CA CYS A 309 13.30 -33.80 -2.27
C CYS A 309 13.73 -33.81 -3.75
N GLY A 310 13.27 -34.80 -4.54
CA GLY A 310 13.65 -34.97 -5.95
C GLY A 310 15.14 -35.31 -6.15
N ALA A 311 15.73 -36.00 -5.17
CA ALA A 311 17.13 -36.41 -5.15
C ALA A 311 17.26 -37.95 -5.17
N GLU A 312 16.31 -38.67 -5.78
CA GLU A 312 16.27 -40.14 -5.82
C GLU A 312 17.44 -40.78 -6.58
N HIS A 313 18.18 -40.00 -7.36
CA HIS A 313 19.41 -40.44 -8.04
C HIS A 313 20.63 -40.46 -7.11
N LEU A 314 20.50 -39.95 -5.88
CA LEU A 314 21.54 -39.94 -4.86
C LEU A 314 21.16 -40.89 -3.71
N SER A 315 22.18 -41.30 -2.94
CA SER A 315 22.00 -42.12 -1.75
C SER A 315 22.53 -41.42 -0.50
N PRO A 316 21.94 -41.63 0.69
CA PRO A 316 22.50 -41.14 1.95
C PRO A 316 23.96 -41.57 2.17
N GLU A 317 24.31 -42.79 1.75
CA GLU A 317 25.62 -43.39 1.99
C GLU A 317 26.73 -42.69 1.20
N THR A 318 26.40 -42.13 0.04
CA THR A 318 27.35 -41.47 -0.87
C THR A 318 27.25 -39.94 -0.85
N SER A 319 26.40 -39.37 -0.01
CA SER A 319 26.13 -37.92 0.00
C SER A 319 26.51 -37.29 1.34
N ASP A 320 27.13 -36.11 1.28
CA ASP A 320 27.40 -35.29 2.45
C ASP A 320 26.68 -33.94 2.34
N LEU A 321 25.61 -33.78 3.13
CA LEU A 321 24.83 -32.54 3.15
C LEU A 321 25.62 -31.33 3.62
N TYR A 322 26.79 -31.51 4.23
CA TYR A 322 27.60 -30.39 4.68
C TYR A 322 28.52 -29.86 3.58
N GLU A 323 28.68 -30.59 2.46
CA GLU A 323 29.56 -30.22 1.34
C GLU A 323 28.80 -29.70 0.12
N ALA A 324 27.54 -30.10 -0.08
CA ALA A 324 26.72 -29.62 -1.21
C ALA A 324 25.22 -29.72 -0.94
N ASP A 325 24.44 -28.99 -1.73
CA ASP A 325 22.96 -29.04 -1.75
C ASP A 325 22.42 -30.29 -2.47
N HIS A 326 22.71 -31.46 -1.91
CA HIS A 326 22.23 -32.75 -2.45
C HIS A 326 20.70 -32.93 -2.35
N LEU A 327 20.00 -32.09 -1.59
CA LEU A 327 18.55 -32.18 -1.40
C LEU A 327 17.79 -31.05 -2.10
N ASN A 328 18.42 -30.32 -3.02
CA ASN A 328 17.77 -29.30 -3.84
C ASN A 328 17.07 -28.18 -3.05
N TYR A 329 17.58 -27.80 -1.87
CA TYR A 329 16.99 -26.75 -1.04
C TYR A 329 16.91 -25.43 -1.80
N GLU A 330 17.97 -25.08 -2.53
CA GLU A 330 18.02 -23.84 -3.29
C GLU A 330 17.04 -23.85 -4.44
N LYS A 331 16.95 -24.98 -5.14
CA LYS A 331 15.97 -25.17 -6.23
C LYS A 331 14.53 -25.08 -5.72
N MET A 332 14.24 -25.64 -4.53
CA MET A 332 12.93 -25.48 -3.88
C MET A 332 12.66 -24.00 -3.59
N PHE A 333 13.61 -23.32 -2.95
CA PHE A 333 13.47 -21.90 -2.62
C PHE A 333 13.18 -21.05 -3.86
N ASP A 334 13.98 -21.21 -4.92
CA ASP A 334 13.82 -20.46 -6.18
C ASP A 334 12.49 -20.77 -6.88
N ALA A 335 12.02 -22.01 -6.84
CA ALA A 335 10.77 -22.41 -7.46
C ALA A 335 9.54 -21.81 -6.77
N TRP A 336 9.60 -21.66 -5.45
CA TRP A 336 8.50 -21.16 -4.63
C TRP A 336 8.59 -19.65 -4.33
N MET A 337 9.72 -18.99 -4.54
CA MET A 337 9.86 -17.53 -4.35
C MET A 337 9.56 -16.73 -5.62
N ARG A 338 8.60 -17.22 -6.42
CA ARG A 338 8.14 -16.61 -7.66
C ARG A 338 6.73 -17.11 -8.04
N PRO A 339 6.00 -16.41 -8.91
CA PRO A 339 4.73 -16.91 -9.46
C PRO A 339 4.91 -18.29 -10.12
N ASN A 340 4.02 -19.24 -9.81
CA ASN A 340 4.13 -20.62 -10.27
C ASN A 340 2.78 -21.26 -10.67
N GLY A 341 1.75 -20.45 -10.87
CA GLY A 341 0.41 -20.88 -11.30
C GLY A 341 -0.51 -21.35 -10.16
N ILE A 342 -0.06 -21.28 -8.91
CA ILE A 342 -0.87 -21.54 -7.72
C ILE A 342 -0.77 -20.29 -6.82
N PRO A 343 -1.88 -19.73 -6.33
CA PRO A 343 -1.82 -18.70 -5.31
C PRO A 343 -1.09 -19.24 -4.08
N HIS A 344 -0.05 -18.57 -3.60
CA HIS A 344 0.72 -19.07 -2.48
C HIS A 344 1.39 -18.01 -1.62
N VAL A 345 1.53 -18.35 -0.35
CA VAL A 345 2.19 -17.53 0.67
C VAL A 345 3.55 -18.15 0.98
N CYS A 346 4.63 -17.38 0.93
CA CYS A 346 5.91 -17.81 1.47
C CYS A 346 6.16 -17.11 2.80
N VAL A 347 6.48 -17.89 3.84
CA VAL A 347 6.67 -17.34 5.19
C VAL A 347 7.91 -17.90 5.87
N ARG A 348 8.66 -17.02 6.53
CA ARG A 348 9.80 -17.41 7.36
C ARG A 348 9.28 -18.13 8.61
N TYR A 349 9.76 -19.35 8.84
CA TYR A 349 9.34 -20.25 9.92
C TYR A 349 9.39 -19.58 11.29
N ASP A 350 10.44 -18.83 11.61
CA ASP A 350 10.60 -18.21 12.92
C ASP A 350 9.58 -17.09 13.22
N ARG A 351 8.89 -16.63 12.16
CA ARG A 351 7.89 -15.56 12.18
C ARG A 351 6.45 -16.08 12.02
N ILE A 352 6.27 -17.38 11.71
CA ILE A 352 4.94 -17.93 11.36
C ILE A 352 3.89 -17.72 12.46
N HIS A 353 4.26 -17.85 13.74
CA HIS A 353 3.35 -17.61 14.87
C HIS A 353 2.90 -16.16 14.99
N GLU A 354 3.79 -15.21 14.70
CA GLU A 354 3.50 -13.77 14.77
C GLU A 354 2.68 -13.30 13.56
N LEU A 355 2.77 -14.05 12.46
CA LEU A 355 2.09 -13.78 11.20
C LEU A 355 0.86 -14.66 10.97
N ALA A 356 0.46 -15.48 11.95
CA ALA A 356 -0.59 -16.48 11.81
C ALA A 356 -1.90 -15.87 11.27
N ASP A 357 -2.39 -14.79 11.89
CA ASP A 357 -3.62 -14.10 11.47
C ASP A 357 -3.57 -13.58 10.01
N ILE A 358 -2.38 -13.23 9.53
CA ILE A 358 -2.20 -12.74 8.14
C ILE A 358 -2.14 -13.94 7.19
N VAL A 359 -1.40 -14.99 7.55
CA VAL A 359 -1.33 -16.23 6.80
C VAL A 359 -2.72 -16.85 6.64
N GLU A 360 -3.52 -16.91 7.70
CA GLU A 360 -4.90 -17.42 7.66
C GLU A 360 -5.77 -16.67 6.65
N LYS A 361 -5.68 -15.34 6.63
CA LYS A 361 -6.42 -14.50 5.68
C LYS A 361 -5.98 -14.73 4.24
N LEU A 362 -4.68 -14.87 4.00
CA LEU A 362 -4.14 -15.09 2.67
C LEU A 362 -4.43 -16.51 2.15
N LEU A 363 -4.44 -17.52 3.03
CA LEU A 363 -4.79 -18.89 2.68
C LEU A 363 -6.30 -19.11 2.57
N GLY A 364 -7.13 -18.27 3.21
CA GLY A 364 -8.58 -18.49 3.27
C GLY A 364 -8.98 -19.66 4.17
N CYS A 365 -8.11 -20.09 5.10
CA CYS A 365 -8.39 -21.14 6.07
C CYS A 365 -7.68 -20.88 7.41
N GLN A 366 -8.20 -21.46 8.48
CA GLN A 366 -7.55 -21.42 9.79
C GLN A 366 -6.24 -22.22 9.80
N VAL A 367 -5.26 -21.75 10.57
CA VAL A 367 -3.96 -22.37 10.77
C VAL A 367 -3.71 -22.42 12.29
N PRO A 368 -4.37 -23.35 13.02
CA PRO A 368 -4.28 -23.43 14.48
C PRO A 368 -2.92 -23.99 14.92
N LEU A 369 -1.89 -23.15 14.86
CA LEU A 369 -0.52 -23.53 15.20
C LEU A 369 -0.41 -23.94 16.68
N PRO A 370 0.35 -25.01 17.00
CA PRO A 370 0.66 -25.32 18.38
C PRO A 370 1.54 -24.23 19.01
N GLU A 371 1.67 -24.26 20.33
CA GLU A 371 2.58 -23.37 21.06
C GLU A 371 3.99 -23.35 20.44
N LYS A 372 4.55 -22.14 20.31
CA LYS A 372 5.88 -21.94 19.72
C LYS A 372 6.93 -22.66 20.56
N LYS A 373 7.66 -23.58 19.94
CA LYS A 373 8.80 -24.27 20.55
C LYS A 373 10.09 -23.80 19.90
N SER A 374 11.06 -23.42 20.72
CA SER A 374 12.41 -23.10 20.27
C SER A 374 13.06 -24.33 19.61
N ARG A 375 13.85 -24.08 18.56
CA ARG A 375 14.65 -25.13 17.93
C ARG A 375 15.69 -25.64 18.93
N THR A 376 15.89 -26.97 18.95
CA THR A 376 16.88 -27.64 19.81
C THR A 376 18.12 -28.10 19.05
N THR A 377 18.16 -27.87 17.73
CA THR A 377 19.31 -28.20 16.88
C THR A 377 20.56 -27.48 17.39
N ARG A 378 21.67 -28.22 17.52
CA ARG A 378 22.96 -27.66 17.94
C ARG A 378 23.96 -27.83 16.82
N VAL A 379 24.41 -26.72 16.24
CA VAL A 379 25.37 -26.73 15.15
C VAL A 379 26.80 -26.68 15.73
N ARG A 380 27.64 -27.66 15.40
CA ARG A 380 29.07 -27.62 15.76
C ARG A 380 29.77 -26.56 14.90
N SER A 381 30.77 -25.87 15.46
CA SER A 381 31.49 -24.80 14.74
C SER A 381 32.13 -25.29 13.44
N ALA A 382 32.72 -26.49 13.44
CA ALA A 382 33.33 -27.08 12.24
C ALA A 382 32.30 -27.38 11.14
N ASP A 383 31.11 -27.87 11.50
CA ASP A 383 30.05 -28.18 10.53
C ASP A 383 29.44 -26.90 9.96
N ARG A 384 29.31 -25.85 10.78
CA ARG A 384 28.79 -24.54 10.36
C ARG A 384 29.56 -23.99 9.16
N PHE A 385 30.88 -23.96 9.22
CA PHE A 385 31.70 -23.40 8.15
C PHE A 385 31.50 -24.16 6.83
N ARG A 386 31.47 -25.50 6.88
CA ARG A 386 31.24 -26.36 5.71
C ARG A 386 29.88 -26.05 5.08
N ILE A 387 28.83 -26.02 5.90
CA ILE A 387 27.45 -25.73 5.44
C ILE A 387 27.35 -24.30 4.89
N GLU A 388 27.92 -23.31 5.57
CA GLU A 388 27.90 -21.92 5.12
C GLU A 388 28.61 -21.75 3.77
N SER A 389 29.69 -22.49 3.53
CA SER A 389 30.36 -22.52 2.23
C SER A 389 29.51 -23.22 1.17
N ALA A 390 28.95 -24.39 1.48
CA ALA A 390 28.19 -25.20 0.53
C ALA A 390 26.85 -24.56 0.11
N TYR A 391 26.22 -23.80 1.02
CA TYR A 391 24.90 -23.18 0.83
C TYR A 391 24.97 -21.65 0.80
N ALA A 392 26.14 -21.07 0.50
CA ALA A 392 26.35 -19.62 0.56
C ALA A 392 25.27 -18.84 -0.24
N SER A 393 24.96 -19.31 -1.45
CA SER A 393 23.93 -18.71 -2.32
C SER A 393 22.55 -18.75 -1.67
N LEU A 394 22.08 -19.94 -1.27
CA LEU A 394 20.78 -20.09 -0.60
C LEU A 394 20.70 -19.27 0.70
N ILE A 395 21.75 -19.24 1.52
CA ILE A 395 21.79 -18.46 2.76
C ILE A 395 21.58 -16.97 2.44
N GLN A 396 22.27 -16.45 1.42
CA GLN A 396 22.10 -15.08 0.99
C GLN A 396 20.67 -14.81 0.51
N LYS A 397 20.10 -15.70 -0.31
CA LYS A 397 18.71 -15.59 -0.80
C LYS A 397 17.71 -15.58 0.36
N VAL A 398 17.83 -16.51 1.30
CA VAL A 398 16.97 -16.59 2.50
C VAL A 398 17.13 -15.36 3.41
N ARG A 399 18.34 -14.79 3.51
CA ARG A 399 18.59 -13.57 4.29
C ARG A 399 17.92 -12.34 3.68
N LEU A 400 17.94 -12.22 2.35
CA LEU A 400 17.34 -11.11 1.62
C LEU A 400 15.82 -11.23 1.46
N ALA A 401 15.29 -12.45 1.58
CA ALA A 401 13.87 -12.69 1.46
C ALA A 401 13.05 -11.98 2.55
N PRO A 402 11.88 -11.40 2.21
CA PRO A 402 10.97 -10.84 3.20
C PRO A 402 10.43 -11.94 4.12
N ASP A 403 10.06 -11.59 5.35
CA ASP A 403 9.46 -12.56 6.30
C ASP A 403 8.13 -13.16 5.80
N LEU A 404 7.44 -12.42 4.93
CA LEU A 404 6.18 -12.80 4.30
C LEU A 404 6.16 -12.26 2.87
N CYS A 405 5.83 -13.11 1.90
CA CYS A 405 5.40 -12.67 0.58
C CYS A 405 4.22 -13.52 0.09
N TYR A 406 3.46 -12.97 -0.84
CA TYR A 406 2.28 -13.59 -1.40
C TYR A 406 2.29 -13.43 -2.92
N PHE A 407 2.12 -14.55 -3.61
CA PHE A 407 2.04 -14.62 -5.06
C PHE A 407 0.64 -15.11 -5.42
N ARG A 408 -0.02 -14.43 -6.37
CA ARG A 408 -1.34 -14.83 -6.86
C ARG A 408 -1.23 -15.74 -8.07
#